data_AF-A0A7S6MKQ5-F1
#
_entry.id   AF-A0A7S6MKQ5-F1
#
_cell.length_a   1.000
_cell.length_b   1.000
_cell.length_c   1.000
_cell.angle_alpha   90.00
_cell.angle_beta   90.00
_cell.angle_gamma   90.00
#
_symmetry.space_group_name_H-M   'P 1'
#
loop_
_entity.id
_entity.type
_entity.pdbx_description
1 polymer ?
#
loop_
_entity_poly.entity_id
_entity_poly.type
_entity_poly.pdbx_seq_one_letter_code
_entity_poly.pdbx_strand_id
1 'polypeptide(L)'
;MPAPSTSSKIISTGSSSGNNLIDSLILGVRWADGLITYSFPDANAYWSTDPIKGYGPNTNPEGEPWSSSFAPLSSSDQTYFNKALQQWANVANIQFKLVPETSSDVGDIRVAYTAIDPGAQAYTYTLQDGYAKSGDIWVGINTTNATEDWIPGTYPFLAIMHEIGHALGLKHPFEGSPTLPVSSDTISETIMSYSAIAGNQNSFLTFYPTTPMPLDILAIQYVYGKNTTYHNSDDNYLFDDSQTYHETIWDSEGVNDTITYAGNQDSTIDLREGMGSKIGNSVFAESTTTKNRIPNIWIAYDVTIENAYGGSGSDVIIGNDADNTLNGGGGDDDLDGGEGSDMLWGGNGNDILRAGYGNDVLNGGTGNDTFGFYALGV
;
A
#
# COMPACT_ATOMS: atom_id res chain seq x y z
N MET A 1 8.67 10.22 25.59
CA MET A 1 7.37 9.56 25.72
C MET A 1 6.33 10.63 25.51
N PRO A 2 5.41 10.41 24.56
CA PRO A 2 4.35 11.37 24.28
C PRO A 2 3.40 11.46 25.49
N ALA A 3 2.84 12.64 25.67
CA ALA A 3 1.86 12.97 26.71
C ALA A 3 0.76 13.82 26.07
N PRO A 4 -0.41 13.98 26.70
CA PRO A 4 -1.48 14.82 26.15
C PRO A 4 -1.05 16.24 25.73
N SER A 5 0.05 16.75 26.30
CA SER A 5 0.58 18.10 26.07
C SER A 5 1.89 18.14 25.26
N THR A 6 2.47 17.00 24.89
CA THR A 6 3.75 16.94 24.17
C THR A 6 3.83 15.71 23.27
N SER A 7 4.30 15.87 22.04
CA SER A 7 4.62 14.75 21.15
C SER A 7 5.97 14.12 21.50
N SER A 8 6.24 12.92 20.97
CA SER A 8 7.63 12.48 20.81
C SER A 8 8.39 13.39 19.85
N LYS A 9 9.72 13.25 19.86
CA LYS A 9 10.61 14.05 19.03
C LYS A 9 10.35 13.75 17.55
N ILE A 10 10.20 14.81 16.77
CA ILE A 10 10.10 14.75 15.30
C ILE A 10 11.38 15.34 14.72
N ILE A 11 11.92 14.72 13.68
CA ILE A 11 13.16 15.15 13.01
C ILE A 11 12.92 15.34 11.53
N SER A 12 13.74 16.17 10.89
CA SER A 12 13.71 16.30 9.44
C SER A 12 14.32 15.07 8.76
N THR A 13 13.71 14.64 7.67
CA THR A 13 14.28 13.66 6.73
C THR A 13 15.06 14.31 5.59
N GLY A 14 15.17 15.65 5.58
CA GLY A 14 15.59 16.42 4.41
C GLY A 14 14.40 16.73 3.48
N SER A 15 14.59 17.67 2.56
CA SER A 15 13.53 18.11 1.63
C SER A 15 13.63 17.48 0.24
N SER A 16 14.61 16.61 0.00
CA SER A 16 14.75 15.91 -1.28
C SER A 16 15.60 14.64 -1.14
N SER A 17 15.08 13.56 -1.70
CA SER A 17 15.75 12.29 -1.97
C SER A 17 16.55 12.31 -3.28
N GLY A 18 16.31 13.30 -4.15
CA GLY A 18 16.77 13.31 -5.53
C GLY A 18 15.89 12.51 -6.49
N ASN A 19 14.83 11.87 -5.99
CA ASN A 19 13.83 11.15 -6.77
C ASN A 19 12.46 11.83 -6.63
N ASN A 20 11.92 12.35 -7.73
CA ASN A 20 10.63 13.05 -7.72
C ASN A 20 9.45 12.18 -7.32
N LEU A 21 9.51 10.85 -7.51
CA LEU A 21 8.45 9.94 -7.07
C LEU A 21 8.34 9.93 -5.54
N ILE A 22 9.48 9.86 -4.85
CA ILE A 22 9.58 9.93 -3.38
C ILE A 22 9.25 11.35 -2.90
N ASP A 23 9.86 12.36 -3.49
CA ASP A 23 9.73 13.75 -3.05
C ASP A 23 8.30 14.30 -3.20
N SER A 24 7.50 13.68 -4.08
CA SER A 24 6.07 14.00 -4.23
C SER A 24 5.21 13.45 -3.11
N LEU A 25 5.72 12.51 -2.30
CA LEU A 25 4.97 11.82 -1.26
C LEU A 25 5.49 12.06 0.15
N ILE A 26 6.73 12.55 0.34
CA ILE A 26 7.27 12.79 1.68
C ILE A 26 6.98 14.21 2.19
N LEU A 27 6.68 14.32 3.48
CA LEU A 27 6.48 15.60 4.17
C LEU A 27 7.81 16.32 4.52
N GLY A 28 8.93 15.58 4.53
CA GLY A 28 10.25 16.08 4.92
C GLY A 28 10.53 16.03 6.44
N VAL A 29 9.63 15.40 7.21
CA VAL A 29 9.77 15.14 8.64
C VAL A 29 9.25 13.75 9.00
N ARG A 30 9.71 13.20 10.12
CA ARG A 30 9.30 11.91 10.65
C ARG A 30 9.45 11.83 12.17
N TRP A 31 8.85 10.82 12.80
CA TRP A 31 9.19 10.45 14.17
C TRP A 31 10.67 10.09 14.27
N ALA A 32 11.35 10.57 15.33
CA ALA A 32 12.78 10.35 15.48
C ALA A 32 13.13 8.87 15.69
N ASP A 33 12.30 8.16 16.44
CA ASP A 33 12.41 6.73 16.72
C ASP A 33 11.58 5.92 15.70
N GLY A 34 12.04 4.70 15.39
CA GLY A 34 11.28 3.73 14.61
C GLY A 34 10.27 2.95 15.46
N LEU A 35 10.42 2.97 16.79
CA LEU A 35 9.38 2.51 17.72
C LEU A 35 8.37 3.64 17.95
N ILE A 36 7.20 3.52 17.31
CA ILE A 36 6.11 4.49 17.38
C ILE A 36 5.03 3.93 18.30
N THR A 37 4.67 4.67 19.35
CA THR A 37 3.57 4.25 20.22
C THR A 37 2.23 4.69 19.63
N TYR A 38 1.17 3.93 19.93
CA TYR A 38 -0.19 4.35 19.59
C TYR A 38 -1.15 4.01 20.71
N SER A 39 -2.31 4.68 20.74
CA SER A 39 -3.32 4.46 21.76
C SER A 39 -4.73 4.70 21.26
N PHE A 40 -5.70 4.18 22.01
CA PHE A 40 -7.13 4.34 21.74
C PHE A 40 -7.77 5.18 22.85
N PRO A 41 -7.94 6.49 22.62
CA PRO A 41 -8.67 7.39 23.50
C PRO A 41 -10.03 6.81 23.95
N ASP A 42 -10.24 6.74 25.26
CA ASP A 42 -11.55 6.47 25.85
C ASP A 42 -12.31 7.78 26.12
N ALA A 43 -13.53 7.70 26.67
CA ALA A 43 -14.32 8.90 26.96
C ALA A 43 -13.69 9.87 28.00
N ASN A 44 -12.63 9.45 28.68
CA ASN A 44 -11.90 10.23 29.68
C ASN A 44 -10.53 10.70 29.18
N ALA A 45 -10.20 10.45 27.91
CA ALA A 45 -8.91 10.80 27.35
C ALA A 45 -8.65 12.31 27.40
N TYR A 46 -7.41 12.66 27.74
CA TYR A 46 -6.97 14.04 27.80
C TYR A 46 -6.41 14.46 26.45
N TRP A 47 -6.90 15.56 25.91
CA TRP A 47 -6.41 16.15 24.66
C TRP A 47 -5.87 17.55 24.97
N SER A 48 -4.57 17.77 24.77
CA SER A 48 -3.87 19.08 24.81
C SER A 48 -3.55 19.76 26.16
N THR A 49 -2.70 20.78 26.03
CA THR A 49 -2.09 21.75 26.96
C THR A 49 -3.05 22.67 27.73
N ASP A 50 -4.30 22.80 27.29
CA ASP A 50 -5.34 23.56 28.00
C ASP A 50 -6.54 22.63 28.24
N PRO A 51 -6.79 22.22 29.50
CA PRO A 51 -7.88 21.29 29.85
C PRO A 51 -9.29 21.86 29.57
N ILE A 52 -9.39 23.11 29.11
CA ILE A 52 -10.63 23.78 28.72
C ILE A 52 -10.69 24.03 27.20
N LYS A 53 -9.56 24.02 26.46
CA LYS A 53 -9.51 24.47 25.05
C LYS A 53 -8.97 23.47 24.01
N GLY A 54 -8.44 22.31 24.38
CA GLY A 54 -7.95 21.34 23.39
C GLY A 54 -6.76 21.87 22.55
N TYR A 55 -6.55 21.34 21.34
CA TYR A 55 -5.35 21.57 20.50
C TYR A 55 -5.33 22.92 19.71
N GLY A 56 -5.77 24.05 20.27
CA GLY A 56 -5.67 25.34 19.55
C GLY A 56 -6.16 26.62 20.29
N PRO A 57 -5.84 27.83 19.79
CA PRO A 57 -6.01 29.10 20.50
C PRO A 57 -7.46 29.62 20.55
N ASN A 58 -7.78 30.48 21.54
CA ASN A 58 -9.16 30.78 21.99
C ASN A 58 -10.15 31.43 20.99
N THR A 59 -9.71 31.75 19.77
CA THR A 59 -10.42 32.68 18.87
C THR A 59 -11.19 32.02 17.72
N ASN A 60 -11.14 30.69 17.57
CA ASN A 60 -11.91 30.00 16.53
C ASN A 60 -12.88 28.97 17.14
N PRO A 61 -14.16 29.31 17.33
CA PRO A 61 -15.16 28.41 17.91
C PRO A 61 -15.59 27.24 16.99
N GLU A 62 -15.06 27.13 15.77
CA GLU A 62 -15.46 26.13 14.77
C GLU A 62 -14.37 25.08 14.42
N GLY A 63 -13.17 25.12 15.01
CA GLY A 63 -12.04 24.27 14.55
C GLY A 63 -11.45 23.32 15.58
N GLU A 64 -12.03 22.13 15.76
CA GLU A 64 -11.48 20.85 16.33
C GLU A 64 -10.43 20.87 17.48
N PRO A 65 -10.52 20.02 18.54
CA PRO A 65 -11.63 19.22 19.04
C PRO A 65 -12.28 19.95 20.24
N TRP A 66 -13.28 20.79 19.95
CA TRP A 66 -14.01 21.58 20.95
C TRP A 66 -15.19 20.84 21.57
N SER A 67 -15.50 19.63 21.11
CA SER A 67 -16.66 18.91 21.60
C SER A 67 -16.25 17.92 22.69
N SER A 68 -16.98 17.94 23.79
CA SER A 68 -17.09 16.81 24.72
C SER A 68 -17.76 15.58 24.05
N SER A 69 -17.64 15.43 22.72
CA SER A 69 -18.44 14.54 21.86
C SER A 69 -17.58 13.72 20.91
N PHE A 70 -16.26 13.63 21.13
CA PHE A 70 -15.51 12.55 20.52
C PHE A 70 -15.99 11.20 21.05
N ALA A 71 -15.89 10.17 20.24
CA ALA A 71 -16.25 8.82 20.63
C ALA A 71 -15.04 7.86 20.49
N PRO A 72 -14.87 6.93 21.44
CA PRO A 72 -13.86 5.87 21.30
C PRO A 72 -14.13 5.01 20.07
N LEU A 73 -13.08 4.48 19.46
CA LEU A 73 -13.22 3.44 18.44
C LEU A 73 -13.90 2.20 19.03
N SER A 74 -14.72 1.54 18.23
CA SER A 74 -15.26 0.23 18.58
C SER A 74 -14.13 -0.82 18.64
N SER A 75 -14.35 -1.94 19.34
CA SER A 75 -13.34 -3.00 19.39
C SER A 75 -12.99 -3.60 18.02
N SER A 76 -13.95 -3.63 17.09
CA SER A 76 -13.71 -4.05 15.71
C SER A 76 -12.80 -3.07 14.99
N ASP A 77 -13.05 -1.77 15.11
CA ASP A 77 -12.24 -0.75 14.42
C ASP A 77 -10.83 -0.69 14.99
N GLN A 78 -10.66 -0.85 16.30
CA GLN A 78 -9.33 -1.00 16.91
C GLN A 78 -8.57 -2.21 16.34
N THR A 79 -9.28 -3.31 16.07
CA THR A 79 -8.67 -4.52 15.47
C THR A 79 -8.19 -4.23 14.04
N TYR A 80 -9.00 -3.54 13.24
CA TYR A 80 -8.63 -3.19 11.87
C TYR A 80 -7.58 -2.08 11.80
N PHE A 81 -7.60 -1.13 12.73
CA PHE A 81 -6.53 -0.14 12.89
C PHE A 81 -5.18 -0.82 13.13
N ASN A 82 -5.13 -1.81 14.01
CA ASN A 82 -3.93 -2.62 14.24
C ASN A 82 -3.47 -3.36 12.97
N LYS A 83 -4.41 -3.85 12.15
CA LYS A 83 -4.08 -4.47 10.86
C LYS A 83 -3.47 -3.44 9.90
N ALA A 84 -4.04 -2.24 9.80
CA ALA A 84 -3.50 -1.18 8.95
C ALA A 84 -2.10 -0.72 9.40
N LEU A 85 -1.86 -0.59 10.72
CA LEU A 85 -0.52 -0.37 11.27
C LEU A 85 0.46 -1.48 10.87
N GLN A 86 0.03 -2.74 10.95
CA GLN A 86 0.86 -3.88 10.57
C GLN A 86 1.27 -3.84 9.09
N GLN A 87 0.40 -3.37 8.19
CA GLN A 87 0.76 -3.26 6.77
C GLN A 87 1.93 -2.29 6.54
N TRP A 88 1.98 -1.17 7.27
CA TRP A 88 3.12 -0.26 7.23
C TRP A 88 4.38 -0.85 7.88
N ALA A 89 4.23 -1.59 9.00
CA ALA A 89 5.36 -2.25 9.67
C ALA A 89 5.93 -3.43 8.87
N ASN A 90 5.13 -4.05 7.99
CA ASN A 90 5.62 -5.11 7.10
C ASN A 90 6.66 -4.58 6.11
N VAL A 91 6.50 -3.35 5.63
CA VAL A 91 7.31 -2.80 4.52
C VAL A 91 8.44 -1.87 4.97
N ALA A 92 8.33 -1.27 6.15
CA ALA A 92 9.29 -0.30 6.68
C ALA A 92 9.87 -0.72 8.03
N ASN A 93 11.06 -0.23 8.37
CA ASN A 93 11.71 -0.46 9.66
C ASN A 93 11.04 0.37 10.78
N ILE A 94 9.79 0.04 11.07
CA ILE A 94 8.91 0.67 12.03
C ILE A 94 8.31 -0.41 12.92
N GLN A 95 8.18 -0.11 14.20
CA GLN A 95 7.48 -0.96 15.16
C GLN A 95 6.37 -0.16 15.82
N PHE A 96 5.18 -0.74 15.91
CA PHE A 96 4.06 -0.13 16.62
C PHE A 96 3.86 -0.77 17.98
N LYS A 97 3.67 0.08 19.00
CA LYS A 97 3.43 -0.37 20.36
C LYS A 97 2.20 0.30 20.96
N LEU A 98 1.18 -0.51 21.26
CA LEU A 98 0.02 -0.04 22.01
C LEU A 98 0.45 0.38 23.42
N VAL A 99 0.04 1.59 23.82
CA VAL A 99 0.25 2.12 25.17
C VAL A 99 -1.10 2.52 25.78
N PRO A 100 -1.22 2.52 27.11
CA PRO A 100 -2.45 2.95 27.76
C PRO A 100 -2.70 4.43 27.56
N GLU A 101 -3.97 4.81 27.51
CA GLU A 101 -4.39 6.20 27.51
C GLU A 101 -4.56 6.70 28.95
N THR A 102 -3.74 7.65 29.37
CA THR A 102 -3.77 8.21 30.72
C THR A 102 -3.58 9.74 30.70
N SER A 103 -3.67 10.38 31.87
CA SER A 103 -3.41 11.82 32.03
C SER A 103 -1.96 12.23 31.76
N SER A 104 -1.03 11.28 31.73
CA SER A 104 0.42 11.55 31.57
C SER A 104 1.05 10.84 30.39
N ASP A 105 0.44 9.77 29.89
CA ASP A 105 0.97 8.89 28.87
C ASP A 105 -0.12 8.62 27.83
N VAL A 106 0.22 8.83 26.55
CA VAL A 106 -0.63 8.57 25.37
C VAL A 106 0.23 7.93 24.27
N GLY A 107 -0.35 7.62 23.11
CA GLY A 107 0.39 7.22 21.91
C GLY A 107 1.02 8.42 21.17
N ASP A 108 2.02 8.15 20.33
CA ASP A 108 2.46 9.09 19.29
C ASP A 108 1.38 9.27 18.23
N ILE A 109 0.62 8.19 17.97
CA ILE A 109 -0.58 8.19 17.13
C ILE A 109 -1.79 7.88 18.01
N ARG A 110 -2.77 8.77 18.04
CA ARG A 110 -4.05 8.57 18.75
C ARG A 110 -5.17 8.60 17.73
N VAL A 111 -6.12 7.69 17.83
CA VAL A 111 -7.24 7.62 16.88
C VAL A 111 -8.58 7.61 17.60
N ALA A 112 -9.49 8.50 17.18
CA ALA A 112 -10.83 8.61 17.76
C ALA A 112 -11.84 9.13 16.74
N TYR A 113 -13.12 8.91 17.02
CA TYR A 113 -14.20 9.49 16.24
C TYR A 113 -14.50 10.92 16.68
N THR A 114 -14.80 11.83 15.74
CA THR A 114 -15.28 13.19 16.02
C THR A 114 -16.21 13.69 14.91
N ALA A 115 -16.91 14.80 15.17
CA ALA A 115 -17.67 15.50 14.16
C ALA A 115 -16.73 16.31 13.27
N ILE A 116 -16.44 15.79 12.07
CA ILE A 116 -15.63 16.47 11.05
C ILE A 116 -16.51 17.12 9.98
N ASP A 117 -15.91 17.94 9.12
CA ASP A 117 -16.56 18.49 7.92
C ASP A 117 -17.21 17.35 7.09
N PRO A 118 -18.48 17.47 6.66
CA PRO A 118 -19.15 16.46 5.82
C PRO A 118 -18.39 16.05 4.54
N GLY A 119 -17.46 16.87 4.05
CA GLY A 119 -16.62 16.57 2.90
C GLY A 119 -15.42 15.67 3.19
N ALA A 120 -15.08 15.43 4.46
CA ALA A 120 -13.96 14.58 4.87
C ALA A 120 -14.45 13.27 5.50
N GLN A 121 -13.64 12.22 5.43
CA GLN A 121 -13.94 10.89 5.99
C GLN A 121 -13.11 10.62 7.25
N ALA A 122 -11.84 11.02 7.18
CA ALA A 122 -10.93 11.14 8.29
C ALA A 122 -9.94 12.27 7.99
N TYR A 123 -9.13 12.66 8.97
CA TYR A 123 -7.98 13.52 8.77
C TYR A 123 -6.91 13.26 9.84
N THR A 124 -5.67 13.57 9.50
CA THR A 124 -4.52 13.48 10.40
C THR A 124 -3.87 14.82 10.62
N TYR A 125 -3.49 15.11 11.86
CA TYR A 125 -2.63 16.25 12.14
C TYR A 125 -1.20 15.98 11.69
N THR A 126 -0.78 16.74 10.69
CA THR A 126 0.58 16.74 10.14
C THR A 126 1.65 16.84 11.23
N LEU A 127 2.73 16.08 11.07
CA LEU A 127 3.84 16.04 12.03
C LEU A 127 4.52 17.40 12.18
N GLN A 128 4.55 17.91 13.43
CA GLN A 128 5.25 19.14 13.78
C GLN A 128 5.93 19.00 15.16
N ASP A 129 7.25 19.16 15.20
CA ASP A 129 8.03 18.96 16.43
C ASP A 129 7.54 19.87 17.57
N GLY A 130 7.28 19.27 18.73
CA GLY A 130 6.75 19.95 19.92
C GLY A 130 5.24 20.18 19.93
N TYR A 131 4.50 19.78 18.90
CA TYR A 131 3.04 19.91 18.86
C TYR A 131 2.37 18.60 19.25
N ALA A 132 1.68 18.61 20.38
CA ALA A 132 1.04 17.46 20.99
C ALA A 132 -0.01 16.74 20.11
N LYS A 133 -0.56 17.44 19.11
CA LYS A 133 -1.52 16.88 18.15
C LYS A 133 -0.88 16.08 17.02
N SER A 134 0.43 16.14 16.86
CA SER A 134 1.13 15.50 15.73
C SER A 134 0.83 14.01 15.69
N GLY A 135 0.35 13.51 14.55
CA GLY A 135 0.02 12.10 14.36
C GLY A 135 -1.37 11.69 14.85
N ASP A 136 -2.13 12.58 15.50
CA ASP A 136 -3.50 12.27 15.89
C ASP A 136 -4.41 12.18 14.66
N ILE A 137 -5.22 11.12 14.62
CA ILE A 137 -6.14 10.76 13.55
C ILE A 137 -7.57 10.91 14.05
N TRP A 138 -8.39 11.62 13.28
CA TRP A 138 -9.79 11.87 13.58
C TRP A 138 -10.67 11.27 12.48
N VAL A 139 -11.62 10.44 12.89
CA VAL A 139 -12.56 9.76 11.96
C VAL A 139 -13.96 10.36 12.12
N GLY A 140 -14.64 10.65 11.01
CA GLY A 140 -15.91 11.35 11.05
C GLY A 140 -17.08 10.51 11.54
N ILE A 141 -17.75 10.90 12.62
CA ILE A 141 -18.88 10.16 13.22
C ILE A 141 -20.09 9.94 12.29
N ASN A 142 -20.25 10.75 11.25
CA ASN A 142 -21.38 10.68 10.30
C ASN A 142 -20.94 10.21 8.91
N THR A 143 -19.77 9.59 8.82
CA THR A 143 -19.14 9.20 7.55
C THR A 143 -19.22 7.68 7.38
N THR A 144 -18.97 7.17 6.17
CA THR A 144 -18.95 5.71 5.93
C THR A 144 -17.93 5.03 6.84
N ASN A 145 -16.83 5.71 7.16
CA ASN A 145 -15.82 5.20 8.07
C ASN A 145 -16.29 5.03 9.51
N ALA A 146 -17.35 5.72 9.96
CA ALA A 146 -17.91 5.48 11.29
C ALA A 146 -19.08 4.49 11.29
N THR A 147 -19.62 4.16 10.12
CA THR A 147 -20.84 3.34 10.00
C THR A 147 -20.62 1.97 9.37
N GLU A 148 -19.46 1.74 8.74
CA GLU A 148 -19.10 0.50 8.06
C GLU A 148 -17.85 -0.14 8.67
N ASP A 149 -17.75 -1.46 8.63
CA ASP A 149 -16.59 -2.20 9.14
C ASP A 149 -15.35 -1.92 8.27
N TRP A 150 -14.21 -1.71 8.93
CA TRP A 150 -12.91 -1.45 8.28
C TRP A 150 -12.26 -2.74 7.75
N ILE A 151 -13.03 -3.57 7.05
CA ILE A 151 -12.55 -4.81 6.46
C ILE A 151 -11.58 -4.50 5.31
N PRO A 152 -10.41 -5.17 5.20
CA PRO A 152 -9.53 -5.03 4.05
C PRO A 152 -10.29 -5.19 2.72
N GLY A 153 -10.06 -4.28 1.77
CA GLY A 153 -10.79 -4.22 0.51
C GLY A 153 -11.91 -3.18 0.48
N THR A 154 -12.29 -2.62 1.64
CA THR A 154 -13.29 -1.55 1.73
C THR A 154 -12.63 -0.17 1.75
N TYR A 155 -13.41 0.86 1.39
CA TYR A 155 -12.95 2.24 1.45
C TYR A 155 -12.58 2.70 2.88
N PRO A 156 -13.34 2.37 3.95
CA PRO A 156 -12.93 2.68 5.31
C PRO A 156 -11.55 2.15 5.71
N PHE A 157 -11.19 0.92 5.31
CA PHE A 157 -9.87 0.38 5.58
C PHE A 157 -8.77 1.17 4.86
N LEU A 158 -8.97 1.49 3.57
CA LEU A 158 -8.06 2.33 2.80
C LEU A 158 -7.86 3.69 3.49
N ALA A 159 -8.95 4.37 3.84
CA ALA A 159 -8.89 5.70 4.43
C ALA A 159 -8.09 5.71 5.74
N ILE A 160 -8.23 4.69 6.58
CA ILE A 160 -7.44 4.58 7.81
C ILE A 160 -5.96 4.29 7.53
N MET A 161 -5.67 3.41 6.58
CA MET A 161 -4.29 3.14 6.15
C MET A 161 -3.62 4.40 5.56
N HIS A 162 -4.39 5.21 4.83
CA HIS A 162 -4.00 6.52 4.30
C HIS A 162 -3.69 7.53 5.41
N GLU A 163 -4.57 7.67 6.40
CA GLU A 163 -4.33 8.57 7.54
C GLU A 163 -3.10 8.14 8.36
N ILE A 164 -2.87 6.84 8.52
CA ILE A 164 -1.61 6.35 9.12
C ILE A 164 -0.41 6.79 8.27
N GLY A 165 -0.49 6.76 6.94
CA GLY A 165 0.55 7.30 6.06
C GLY A 165 0.90 8.75 6.38
N HIS A 166 -0.11 9.61 6.59
CA HIS A 166 0.10 10.98 7.06
C HIS A 166 0.76 11.05 8.44
N ALA A 167 0.30 10.22 9.39
CA ALA A 167 0.87 10.16 10.73
C ALA A 167 2.32 9.66 10.75
N LEU A 168 2.76 8.99 9.68
CA LEU A 168 4.14 8.55 9.47
C LEU A 168 5.00 9.56 8.71
N GLY A 169 4.41 10.62 8.15
CA GLY A 169 5.14 11.67 7.44
C GLY A 169 5.02 11.62 5.92
N LEU A 170 3.99 10.95 5.39
CA LEU A 170 3.62 11.08 3.98
C LEU A 170 2.62 12.24 3.76
N LYS A 171 2.54 12.74 2.54
CA LYS A 171 1.61 13.77 2.09
C LYS A 171 0.87 13.30 0.84
N HIS A 172 -0.18 14.02 0.45
CA HIS A 172 -0.83 13.74 -0.82
C HIS A 172 0.12 13.99 -2.00
N PRO A 173 0.04 13.20 -3.07
CA PRO A 173 0.92 13.31 -4.25
C PRO A 173 0.75 14.61 -5.03
N PHE A 174 -0.37 15.31 -4.85
CA PHE A 174 -0.72 16.58 -5.50
C PHE A 174 -0.45 17.81 -4.64
N GLU A 175 0.06 17.64 -3.41
CA GLU A 175 0.34 18.75 -2.49
C GLU A 175 1.80 19.21 -2.54
N GLY A 176 2.01 20.52 -2.51
CA GLY A 176 3.33 21.13 -2.44
C GLY A 176 4.13 21.00 -3.75
N SER A 177 5.46 20.93 -3.63
CA SER A 177 6.36 20.74 -4.77
C SER A 177 7.55 19.86 -4.34
N PRO A 178 7.94 18.83 -5.11
CA PRO A 178 7.30 18.38 -6.36
C PRO A 178 5.94 17.67 -6.12
N THR A 179 5.20 17.46 -7.21
CA THR A 179 3.97 16.66 -7.26
C THR A 179 4.14 15.49 -8.23
N LEU A 180 3.38 14.43 -8.02
CA LEU A 180 3.41 13.25 -8.87
C LEU A 180 2.81 13.57 -10.25
N PRO A 181 3.31 12.98 -11.35
CA PRO A 181 2.65 13.08 -12.65
C PRO A 181 1.21 12.55 -12.58
N VAL A 182 0.28 13.22 -13.27
CA VAL A 182 -1.15 12.84 -13.24
C VAL A 182 -1.39 11.39 -13.65
N SER A 183 -0.57 10.84 -14.54
CA SER A 183 -0.65 9.43 -14.97
C SER A 183 -0.36 8.43 -13.84
N SER A 184 0.41 8.84 -12.83
CA SER A 184 0.83 8.03 -11.70
C SER A 184 0.11 8.41 -10.40
N ASP A 185 -0.58 9.55 -10.36
CA ASP A 185 -1.47 9.95 -9.26
C ASP A 185 -2.77 9.13 -9.30
N THR A 186 -2.65 7.86 -8.88
CA THR A 186 -3.78 6.95 -8.70
C THR A 186 -3.67 6.16 -7.40
N ILE A 187 -4.81 5.74 -6.85
CA ILE A 187 -4.89 4.91 -5.64
C ILE A 187 -4.08 3.60 -5.78
N SER A 188 -3.96 3.08 -7.00
CA SER A 188 -3.22 1.86 -7.30
C SER A 188 -1.70 2.02 -7.32
N GLU A 189 -1.20 3.26 -7.41
CA GLU A 189 0.23 3.58 -7.35
C GLU A 189 0.61 4.07 -5.94
N THR A 190 -0.29 4.81 -5.30
CA THR A 190 -0.16 5.32 -3.93
C THR A 190 -1.54 5.47 -3.29
N ILE A 191 -1.73 4.90 -2.10
CA ILE A 191 -2.95 5.09 -1.31
C ILE A 191 -3.12 6.54 -0.86
N MET A 192 -2.08 7.36 -0.96
CA MET A 192 -2.14 8.79 -0.69
C MET A 192 -2.87 9.57 -1.81
N SER A 193 -3.19 8.94 -2.94
CA SER A 193 -4.02 9.55 -3.99
C SER A 193 -5.51 9.52 -3.66
N TYR A 194 -6.26 10.47 -4.22
CA TYR A 194 -7.73 10.46 -4.21
C TYR A 194 -8.34 9.90 -5.50
N SER A 195 -7.53 9.55 -6.49
CA SER A 195 -8.02 9.22 -7.83
C SER A 195 -7.91 7.72 -8.10
N ALA A 196 -9.02 7.00 -8.28
CA ALA A 196 -8.94 5.64 -8.83
C ALA A 196 -8.55 5.64 -10.32
N ILE A 197 -8.96 6.69 -11.05
CA ILE A 197 -8.62 6.95 -12.45
C ILE A 197 -7.78 8.23 -12.49
N ALA A 198 -6.60 8.15 -13.12
CA ALA A 198 -5.67 9.27 -13.28
C ALA A 198 -6.37 10.61 -13.60
N GLY A 199 -6.16 11.60 -12.74
CA GLY A 199 -6.72 12.96 -12.89
C GLY A 199 -8.21 13.11 -12.57
N ASN A 200 -8.87 12.08 -11.98
CA ASN A 200 -10.27 12.13 -11.62
C ASN A 200 -10.51 11.70 -10.17
N GLN A 201 -10.61 12.67 -9.25
CA GLN A 201 -10.87 12.42 -7.83
C GLN A 201 -12.33 12.02 -7.51
N ASN A 202 -13.23 12.02 -8.50
CA ASN A 202 -14.60 11.49 -8.34
C ASN A 202 -14.71 10.02 -8.78
N SER A 203 -13.58 9.35 -8.95
CA SER A 203 -13.53 7.94 -9.31
C SER A 203 -13.31 7.07 -8.06
N PHE A 204 -13.74 5.82 -8.14
CA PHE A 204 -13.69 4.87 -7.03
C PHE A 204 -13.26 3.49 -7.51
N LEU A 205 -12.87 2.63 -6.58
CA LEU A 205 -12.49 1.24 -6.87
C LEU A 205 -13.62 0.28 -6.48
N THR A 206 -13.76 -0.82 -7.22
CA THR A 206 -14.66 -1.92 -6.83
C THR A 206 -14.11 -2.74 -5.66
N PHE A 207 -12.80 -2.68 -5.43
CA PHE A 207 -12.09 -3.29 -4.31
C PHE A 207 -10.83 -2.47 -4.04
N TYR A 208 -10.67 -1.99 -2.80
CA TYR A 208 -9.62 -1.05 -2.43
C TYR A 208 -8.33 -1.75 -1.96
N PRO A 209 -7.17 -1.07 -2.03
CA PRO A 209 -5.92 -1.61 -1.53
C PRO A 209 -5.99 -2.16 -0.10
N THR A 210 -5.36 -3.32 0.10
CA THR A 210 -5.22 -3.98 1.42
C THR A 210 -3.83 -3.76 2.04
N THR A 211 -2.90 -3.15 1.30
CA THR A 211 -1.53 -2.81 1.69
C THR A 211 -1.19 -1.39 1.23
N PRO A 212 -0.08 -0.78 1.73
CA PRO A 212 0.61 0.28 1.00
C PRO A 212 0.90 -0.16 -0.44
N MET A 213 0.78 0.77 -1.39
CA MET A 213 1.01 0.56 -2.82
C MET A 213 2.46 0.90 -3.20
N PRO A 214 2.96 0.61 -4.42
CA PRO A 214 4.40 0.62 -4.71
C PRO A 214 5.11 1.94 -4.38
N LEU A 215 4.48 3.09 -4.64
CA LEU A 215 5.07 4.39 -4.32
C LEU A 215 4.98 4.73 -2.84
N ASP A 216 3.98 4.21 -2.13
CA ASP A 216 3.90 4.34 -0.67
C ASP A 216 5.07 3.60 -0.01
N ILE A 217 5.33 2.37 -0.46
CA ILE A 217 6.44 1.53 0.00
C ILE A 217 7.77 2.22 -0.28
N LEU A 218 7.99 2.67 -1.52
CA LEU A 218 9.20 3.40 -1.91
C LEU A 218 9.43 4.65 -1.03
N ALA A 219 8.37 5.44 -0.79
CA ALA A 219 8.46 6.65 0.01
C ALA A 219 8.71 6.34 1.50
N ILE A 220 7.97 5.40 2.10
CA ILE A 220 8.11 5.11 3.53
C ILE A 220 9.45 4.44 3.86
N GLN A 221 9.99 3.63 2.95
CA GLN A 221 11.32 3.05 3.09
C GLN A 221 12.43 4.09 2.99
N TYR A 222 12.25 5.15 2.19
CA TYR A 222 13.16 6.30 2.24
C TYR A 222 13.11 7.00 3.61
N VAL A 223 11.91 7.12 4.21
CA VAL A 223 11.71 7.82 5.49
C VAL A 223 12.29 7.02 6.67
N TYR A 224 11.99 5.72 6.77
CA TYR A 224 12.32 4.89 7.93
C TYR A 224 13.33 3.76 7.68
N GLY A 225 13.69 3.49 6.42
CA GLY A 225 14.43 2.31 6.01
C GLY A 225 13.50 1.12 5.71
N LYS A 226 13.97 0.18 4.88
CA LYS A 226 13.24 -1.05 4.55
C LYS A 226 13.19 -2.03 5.71
N ASN A 227 12.08 -2.79 5.82
CA ASN A 227 12.02 -3.93 6.73
C ASN A 227 12.74 -5.13 6.10
N THR A 228 13.79 -5.64 6.74
CA THR A 228 14.59 -6.78 6.25
C THR A 228 14.25 -8.12 6.90
N THR A 229 13.09 -8.21 7.54
CA THR A 229 12.68 -9.39 8.34
C THR A 229 11.31 -9.93 7.98
N TYR A 230 10.58 -9.24 7.12
CA TYR A 230 9.27 -9.65 6.62
C TYR A 230 9.47 -10.26 5.23
N HIS A 231 9.12 -11.53 5.07
CA HIS A 231 9.46 -12.34 3.89
C HIS A 231 10.95 -12.24 3.57
N ASN A 232 11.76 -13.02 4.27
CA ASN A 232 13.23 -12.95 4.20
C ASN A 232 13.87 -14.31 3.87
N SER A 233 13.11 -15.14 3.17
CA SER A 233 13.42 -16.49 2.72
C SER A 233 12.60 -16.79 1.48
N ASP A 234 12.96 -17.83 0.73
CA ASP A 234 12.16 -18.27 -0.42
C ASP A 234 10.67 -18.46 -0.06
N ASP A 235 9.84 -17.61 -0.63
CA ASP A 235 8.42 -17.45 -0.35
C ASP A 235 7.55 -17.89 -1.54
N ASN A 236 6.32 -18.31 -1.25
CA ASN A 236 5.33 -18.62 -2.28
C ASN A 236 4.06 -17.79 -2.06
N TYR A 237 3.88 -16.78 -2.90
CA TYR A 237 2.72 -15.91 -2.94
C TYR A 237 1.59 -16.58 -3.72
N LEU A 238 0.67 -17.21 -3.00
CA LEU A 238 -0.44 -17.98 -3.57
C LEU A 238 -1.70 -17.11 -3.77
N PHE A 239 -2.18 -17.07 -5.01
CA PHE A 239 -3.42 -16.41 -5.42
C PHE A 239 -4.40 -17.43 -6.02
N ASP A 240 -5.70 -17.13 -5.94
CA ASP A 240 -6.78 -17.98 -6.48
C ASP A 240 -8.04 -17.18 -6.83
N ASP A 241 -9.09 -17.88 -7.29
CA ASP A 241 -10.37 -17.26 -7.66
C ASP A 241 -11.33 -17.04 -6.47
N SER A 242 -10.96 -17.48 -5.26
CA SER A 242 -11.88 -17.51 -4.11
C SER A 242 -12.09 -16.15 -3.45
N GLN A 243 -11.16 -15.22 -3.66
CA GLN A 243 -11.20 -13.87 -3.12
C GLN A 243 -10.70 -12.82 -4.12
N THR A 244 -10.89 -11.55 -3.80
CA THR A 244 -10.38 -10.43 -4.59
C THR A 244 -9.15 -9.86 -3.88
N TYR A 245 -8.12 -9.54 -4.65
CA TYR A 245 -6.88 -8.97 -4.15
C TYR A 245 -6.74 -7.54 -4.66
N HIS A 246 -6.04 -6.68 -3.92
CA HIS A 246 -5.54 -5.37 -4.36
C HIS A 246 -4.37 -5.02 -3.45
N GLU A 247 -3.18 -5.49 -3.77
CA GLU A 247 -2.03 -5.42 -2.85
C GLU A 247 -0.69 -5.37 -3.56
N THR A 248 0.33 -4.94 -2.82
CA THR A 248 1.72 -4.93 -3.26
C THR A 248 2.53 -5.92 -2.45
N ILE A 249 3.26 -6.78 -3.14
CA ILE A 249 4.24 -7.70 -2.57
C ILE A 249 5.47 -6.90 -2.14
N TRP A 250 5.79 -6.99 -0.85
CA TRP A 250 7.09 -6.63 -0.31
C TRP A 250 7.77 -7.92 0.15
N ASP A 251 8.85 -8.24 -0.54
CA ASP A 251 9.78 -9.29 -0.15
C ASP A 251 11.12 -8.65 0.17
N SER A 252 11.73 -9.02 1.29
CA SER A 252 12.94 -8.38 1.76
C SER A 252 14.22 -9.11 1.39
N GLU A 253 14.15 -10.44 1.26
CA GLU A 253 15.26 -11.32 0.92
C GLU A 253 14.68 -12.68 0.48
N GLY A 254 15.33 -13.30 -0.48
CA GLY A 254 14.92 -14.56 -1.10
C GLY A 254 15.68 -14.65 -2.40
N VAL A 255 15.94 -15.86 -2.88
CA VAL A 255 16.56 -16.03 -4.21
C VAL A 255 15.72 -16.93 -5.10
N ASN A 256 14.52 -17.29 -4.64
CA ASN A 256 13.64 -18.23 -5.29
C ASN A 256 12.18 -18.03 -4.84
N ASP A 257 11.72 -16.79 -4.90
CA ASP A 257 10.36 -16.40 -4.58
C ASP A 257 9.44 -16.71 -5.77
N THR A 258 8.20 -17.07 -5.47
CA THR A 258 7.26 -17.53 -6.49
C THR A 258 5.91 -16.86 -6.33
N ILE A 259 5.39 -16.30 -7.43
CA ILE A 259 3.97 -16.02 -7.56
C ILE A 259 3.29 -17.27 -8.13
N THR A 260 2.38 -17.88 -7.37
CA THR A 260 1.57 -19.00 -7.84
C THR A 260 0.12 -18.57 -7.97
N TYR A 261 -0.46 -18.70 -9.15
CA TYR A 261 -1.89 -18.52 -9.36
C TYR A 261 -2.58 -19.86 -9.60
N ALA A 262 -3.41 -20.28 -8.65
CA ALA A 262 -4.14 -21.55 -8.67
C ALA A 262 -5.61 -21.37 -9.10
N GLY A 263 -5.86 -20.53 -10.11
CA GLY A 263 -7.20 -20.25 -10.63
C GLY A 263 -7.46 -20.82 -12.01
N ASN A 264 -8.64 -20.52 -12.55
CA ASN A 264 -9.08 -20.97 -13.88
C ASN A 264 -9.42 -19.81 -14.83
N GLN A 265 -9.26 -18.56 -14.38
CA GLN A 265 -9.45 -17.37 -15.21
C GLN A 265 -8.13 -16.96 -15.85
N ASP A 266 -8.19 -16.35 -17.04
CA ASP A 266 -7.03 -15.72 -17.68
C ASP A 266 -6.39 -14.66 -16.76
N SER A 267 -5.09 -14.78 -16.57
CA SER A 267 -4.28 -13.90 -15.75
C SER A 267 -3.19 -13.19 -16.55
N THR A 268 -2.67 -12.11 -15.96
CA THR A 268 -1.42 -11.50 -16.41
C THR A 268 -0.52 -11.40 -15.20
N ILE A 269 0.63 -12.07 -15.23
CA ILE A 269 1.64 -12.06 -14.18
C ILE A 269 2.86 -11.33 -14.73
N ASP A 270 3.26 -10.25 -14.08
CA ASP A 270 4.41 -9.42 -14.45
C ASP A 270 5.38 -9.38 -13.26
N LEU A 271 6.56 -9.98 -13.44
CA LEU A 271 7.56 -10.16 -12.39
C LEU A 271 8.48 -8.95 -12.21
N ARG A 272 8.29 -7.87 -12.98
CA ARG A 272 9.13 -6.67 -12.88
C ARG A 272 8.71 -5.83 -11.68
N GLU A 273 9.70 -5.29 -10.98
CA GLU A 273 9.47 -4.36 -9.87
C GLU A 273 8.62 -3.15 -10.30
N GLY A 274 7.76 -2.68 -9.40
CA GLY A 274 6.84 -1.57 -9.64
C GLY A 274 5.71 -1.88 -10.65
N MET A 275 5.70 -3.05 -11.29
CA MET A 275 4.69 -3.43 -12.27
C MET A 275 3.50 -4.16 -11.62
N GLY A 276 2.34 -4.01 -12.25
CA GLY A 276 1.08 -4.57 -11.80
C GLY A 276 0.60 -5.74 -12.65
N SER A 277 0.30 -6.84 -11.97
CA SER A 277 -0.34 -8.06 -12.47
C SER A 277 -1.86 -8.01 -12.34
N LYS A 278 -2.57 -8.80 -13.16
CA LYS A 278 -4.02 -9.00 -13.14
C LYS A 278 -4.34 -10.46 -12.85
N ILE A 279 -4.58 -10.79 -11.58
CA ILE A 279 -4.70 -12.17 -11.09
C ILE A 279 -6.06 -12.40 -10.42
N GLY A 280 -6.75 -13.48 -10.80
CA GLY A 280 -8.05 -13.87 -10.23
C GLY A 280 -9.16 -12.84 -10.47
N ASN A 281 -9.95 -12.57 -9.42
CA ASN A 281 -11.10 -11.67 -9.51
C ASN A 281 -10.69 -10.24 -9.90
N SER A 282 -11.35 -9.70 -10.94
CA SER A 282 -11.00 -8.40 -11.49
C SER A 282 -11.37 -7.23 -10.59
N VAL A 283 -10.46 -6.27 -10.49
CA VAL A 283 -10.69 -4.95 -9.88
C VAL A 283 -10.89 -3.90 -10.98
N PHE A 284 -11.85 -3.00 -10.75
CA PHE A 284 -12.14 -1.90 -11.67
C PHE A 284 -11.98 -0.55 -10.99
N ALA A 285 -11.40 0.40 -11.73
CA ALA A 285 -11.49 1.83 -11.45
C ALA A 285 -12.67 2.41 -12.24
N GLU A 286 -13.60 3.04 -11.52
CA GLU A 286 -14.88 3.48 -12.06
C GLU A 286 -15.16 4.96 -11.82
N SER A 287 -15.88 5.58 -12.74
CA SER A 287 -16.55 6.86 -12.59
C SER A 287 -17.91 6.79 -13.28
N THR A 288 -18.67 7.88 -13.31
CA THR A 288 -19.98 7.91 -13.98
C THR A 288 -19.93 7.58 -15.48
N THR A 289 -18.76 7.69 -16.12
CA THR A 289 -18.60 7.49 -17.58
C THR A 289 -17.53 6.48 -17.97
N THR A 290 -16.71 6.01 -17.02
CA THR A 290 -15.53 5.19 -17.31
C THR A 290 -15.49 3.99 -16.38
N LYS A 291 -15.11 2.83 -16.91
CA LYS A 291 -14.87 1.60 -16.15
C LYS A 291 -13.67 0.88 -16.76
N ASN A 292 -12.55 0.88 -16.03
CA ASN A 292 -11.29 0.30 -16.49
C ASN A 292 -10.90 -0.88 -15.59
N ARG A 293 -10.65 -2.05 -16.17
CA ARG A 293 -10.00 -3.15 -15.44
C ARG A 293 -8.55 -2.74 -15.17
N ILE A 294 -8.16 -2.73 -13.91
CA ILE A 294 -6.82 -2.34 -13.47
C ILE A 294 -6.04 -3.59 -13.01
N PRO A 295 -4.69 -3.51 -12.90
CA PRO A 295 -3.93 -4.47 -12.11
C PRO A 295 -4.45 -4.56 -10.68
N ASN A 296 -4.12 -5.66 -10.00
CA ASN A 296 -4.58 -5.92 -8.65
C ASN A 296 -3.53 -6.60 -7.76
N ILE A 297 -2.39 -7.02 -8.30
CA ILE A 297 -1.21 -7.47 -7.54
C ILE A 297 -0.01 -6.70 -8.09
N TRP A 298 0.76 -6.03 -7.24
CA TRP A 298 1.97 -5.31 -7.63
C TRP A 298 3.19 -5.91 -6.95
N ILE A 299 4.36 -5.67 -7.52
CA ILE A 299 5.65 -5.91 -6.87
C ILE A 299 6.22 -4.55 -6.45
N ALA A 300 6.67 -4.41 -5.21
CA ALA A 300 7.29 -3.17 -4.76
C ALA A 300 8.61 -2.89 -5.52
N TYR A 301 9.06 -1.63 -5.49
CA TYR A 301 10.40 -1.30 -5.97
C TYR A 301 11.48 -1.99 -5.14
N ASP A 302 12.61 -2.30 -5.77
CA ASP A 302 13.76 -3.04 -5.24
C ASP A 302 13.43 -4.47 -4.76
N VAL A 303 12.32 -5.05 -5.22
CA VAL A 303 11.93 -6.45 -4.97
C VAL A 303 12.14 -7.27 -6.24
N THR A 304 12.80 -8.42 -6.09
CA THR A 304 12.91 -9.43 -7.16
C THR A 304 12.02 -10.60 -6.80
N ILE A 305 11.21 -11.06 -7.75
CA ILE A 305 10.48 -12.33 -7.67
C ILE A 305 10.95 -13.16 -8.86
N GLU A 306 11.48 -14.35 -8.61
CA GLU A 306 12.14 -15.15 -9.65
C GLU A 306 11.16 -15.99 -10.46
N ASN A 307 10.06 -16.42 -9.87
CA ASN A 307 9.24 -17.48 -10.45
C ASN A 307 7.76 -17.09 -10.55
N ALA A 308 7.10 -17.57 -11.61
CA ALA A 308 5.67 -17.40 -11.81
C ALA A 308 5.04 -18.68 -12.34
N TYR A 309 3.96 -19.13 -11.69
CA TYR A 309 3.11 -20.22 -12.14
C TYR A 309 1.70 -19.71 -12.43
N GLY A 310 1.29 -19.82 -13.69
CA GLY A 310 -0.06 -19.62 -14.16
C GLY A 310 -1.02 -20.72 -13.72
N GLY A 311 -2.30 -20.50 -14.01
CA GLY A 311 -3.41 -21.35 -13.65
C GLY A 311 -3.80 -22.31 -14.77
N SER A 312 -5.12 -22.46 -14.97
CA SER A 312 -5.69 -23.24 -16.07
C SER A 312 -6.38 -22.38 -17.15
N GLY A 313 -6.24 -21.05 -17.05
CA GLY A 313 -6.73 -20.08 -18.04
C GLY A 313 -5.65 -19.76 -19.07
N SER A 314 -5.97 -18.93 -20.07
CA SER A 314 -4.93 -18.48 -21.03
C SER A 314 -4.17 -17.31 -20.42
N ASP A 315 -2.98 -17.59 -19.92
CA ASP A 315 -2.22 -16.67 -19.08
C ASP A 315 -1.15 -15.92 -19.87
N VAL A 316 -0.84 -14.70 -19.42
CA VAL A 316 0.32 -13.94 -19.88
C VAL A 316 1.31 -13.85 -18.74
N ILE A 317 2.53 -14.34 -18.92
CA ILE A 317 3.57 -14.34 -17.89
C ILE A 317 4.81 -13.62 -18.44
N ILE A 318 5.22 -12.56 -17.75
CA ILE A 318 6.36 -11.71 -18.12
C ILE A 318 7.39 -11.81 -17.00
N GLY A 319 8.58 -12.31 -17.35
CA GLY A 319 9.76 -12.33 -16.50
C GLY A 319 10.38 -10.96 -16.28
N ASN A 320 11.53 -10.93 -15.63
CA ASN A 320 12.29 -9.74 -15.31
C ASN A 320 13.74 -9.88 -15.81
N ASP A 321 14.69 -9.24 -15.13
CA ASP A 321 16.10 -9.26 -15.52
C ASP A 321 16.90 -10.38 -14.82
N ALA A 322 16.25 -11.16 -13.95
CA ALA A 322 16.83 -12.29 -13.23
C ALA A 322 16.52 -13.63 -13.92
N ASP A 323 17.27 -14.68 -13.59
CA ASP A 323 16.97 -16.03 -14.09
C ASP A 323 15.59 -16.47 -13.57
N ASN A 324 14.61 -16.64 -14.47
CA ASN A 324 13.24 -16.94 -14.08
C ASN A 324 12.81 -18.38 -14.36
N THR A 325 11.91 -18.91 -13.53
CA THR A 325 11.14 -20.14 -13.81
C THR A 325 9.68 -19.76 -14.06
N LEU A 326 9.25 -19.85 -15.32
CA LEU A 326 7.91 -19.47 -15.77
C LEU A 326 7.13 -20.70 -16.24
N ASN A 327 5.96 -20.96 -15.67
CA ASN A 327 5.08 -22.07 -16.06
C ASN A 327 3.68 -21.56 -16.39
N GLY A 328 3.21 -21.74 -17.62
CA GLY A 328 1.88 -21.32 -18.06
C GLY A 328 0.77 -22.15 -17.42
N GLY A 329 1.01 -23.45 -17.28
CA GLY A 329 0.08 -24.38 -16.64
C GLY A 329 -0.81 -25.06 -17.67
N GLY A 330 -2.06 -24.64 -17.77
CA GLY A 330 -2.92 -25.07 -18.87
C GLY A 330 -3.71 -23.90 -19.43
N GLY A 331 -4.06 -23.95 -20.70
CA GLY A 331 -4.53 -22.77 -21.43
C GLY A 331 -3.61 -22.50 -22.60
N ASP A 332 -3.98 -21.59 -23.51
CA ASP A 332 -3.06 -21.15 -24.56
C ASP A 332 -2.27 -19.95 -24.00
N ASP A 333 -1.06 -20.20 -23.51
CA ASP A 333 -0.31 -19.23 -22.68
C ASP A 333 0.70 -18.41 -23.50
N ASP A 334 1.02 -17.19 -23.04
CA ASP A 334 2.05 -16.31 -23.60
C ASP A 334 3.13 -15.99 -22.54
N LEU A 335 4.30 -16.59 -22.68
CA LEU A 335 5.42 -16.48 -21.76
C LEU A 335 6.56 -15.67 -22.39
N ASP A 336 7.08 -14.68 -21.68
CA ASP A 336 8.28 -13.91 -22.05
C ASP A 336 9.31 -13.98 -20.92
N GLY A 337 10.48 -14.56 -21.19
CA GLY A 337 11.56 -14.75 -20.21
C GLY A 337 12.19 -13.44 -19.74
N GLY A 338 12.35 -12.45 -20.64
CA GLY A 338 13.02 -11.20 -20.33
C GLY A 338 14.53 -11.26 -20.53
N GLU A 339 15.32 -10.83 -19.55
CA GLU A 339 16.77 -11.06 -19.52
C GLU A 339 17.09 -12.13 -18.46
N GLY A 340 18.16 -12.88 -18.65
CA GLY A 340 18.52 -13.94 -17.69
C GLY A 340 18.65 -15.28 -18.40
N SER A 341 19.01 -16.33 -17.68
CA SER A 341 18.98 -17.71 -18.19
C SER A 341 17.70 -18.37 -17.71
N ASP A 342 16.66 -18.26 -18.53
CA ASP A 342 15.30 -18.57 -18.09
C ASP A 342 14.91 -20.02 -18.37
N MET A 343 13.94 -20.50 -17.60
CA MET A 343 13.26 -21.76 -17.84
C MET A 343 11.76 -21.51 -18.07
N LEU A 344 11.30 -21.78 -19.29
CA LEU A 344 9.92 -21.54 -19.70
C LEU A 344 9.23 -22.88 -20.00
N TRP A 345 8.12 -23.14 -19.33
CA TRP A 345 7.23 -24.27 -19.57
C TRP A 345 5.86 -23.76 -20.00
N GLY A 346 5.44 -24.07 -21.24
CA GLY A 346 4.11 -23.72 -21.74
C GLY A 346 3.04 -24.51 -20.98
N GLY A 347 3.03 -25.83 -21.17
CA GLY A 347 2.18 -26.72 -20.40
C GLY A 347 1.16 -27.40 -21.30
N ASN A 348 -0.13 -27.27 -21.00
CA ASN A 348 -1.19 -27.81 -21.84
C ASN A 348 -1.84 -26.69 -22.67
N GLY A 349 -1.65 -26.68 -23.98
CA GLY A 349 -2.29 -25.71 -24.87
C GLY A 349 -1.42 -25.38 -26.06
N ASN A 350 -1.77 -24.36 -26.83
CA ASN A 350 -0.92 -23.87 -27.91
C ASN A 350 -0.20 -22.62 -27.41
N ASP A 351 1.00 -22.81 -26.90
CA ASP A 351 1.68 -21.77 -26.14
C ASP A 351 2.63 -20.94 -27.00
N ILE A 352 2.87 -19.70 -26.60
CA ILE A 352 3.91 -18.84 -27.15
C ILE A 352 4.99 -18.65 -26.09
N LEU A 353 6.20 -19.13 -26.36
CA LEU A 353 7.33 -19.00 -25.45
C LEU A 353 8.39 -18.12 -26.11
N ARG A 354 8.59 -16.91 -25.57
CA ARG A 354 9.66 -15.99 -25.98
C ARG A 354 10.79 -16.09 -24.97
N ALA A 355 11.93 -16.58 -25.45
CA ALA A 355 13.07 -16.92 -24.60
C ALA A 355 13.64 -15.71 -23.85
N GLY A 356 13.68 -14.54 -24.49
CA GLY A 356 14.44 -13.42 -23.94
C GLY A 356 15.90 -13.42 -24.37
N TYR A 357 16.73 -12.72 -23.60
CA TYR A 357 18.18 -12.71 -23.74
C TYR A 357 18.84 -13.62 -22.71
N GLY A 358 19.52 -14.66 -23.17
CA GLY A 358 20.41 -15.45 -22.33
C GLY A 358 20.52 -16.89 -22.82
N ASN A 359 20.78 -17.81 -21.89
CA ASN A 359 20.86 -19.23 -22.18
C ASN A 359 19.61 -19.94 -21.67
N ASP A 360 18.55 -19.88 -22.47
CA ASP A 360 17.23 -20.26 -22.01
C ASP A 360 16.87 -21.72 -22.32
N VAL A 361 15.99 -22.28 -21.51
CA VAL A 361 15.42 -23.62 -21.69
C VAL A 361 13.92 -23.49 -21.87
N LEU A 362 13.44 -23.80 -23.08
CA LEU A 362 12.02 -23.71 -23.42
C LEU A 362 11.44 -25.10 -23.62
N ASN A 363 10.28 -25.35 -23.03
CA ASN A 363 9.49 -26.57 -23.20
C ASN A 363 8.01 -26.22 -23.39
N GLY A 364 7.51 -26.33 -24.62
CA GLY A 364 6.11 -26.02 -24.92
C GLY A 364 5.10 -26.99 -24.27
N GLY A 365 5.51 -28.23 -23.97
CA GLY A 365 4.59 -29.21 -23.40
C GLY A 365 3.71 -29.88 -24.45
N THR A 366 2.39 -29.88 -24.26
CA THR A 366 1.44 -30.51 -25.17
C THR A 366 0.66 -29.48 -25.97
N GLY A 367 0.63 -29.63 -27.30
CA GLY A 367 -0.17 -28.80 -28.21
C GLY A 367 0.68 -28.33 -29.38
N ASN A 368 0.33 -27.19 -29.99
CA ASN A 368 1.10 -26.60 -31.08
C ASN A 368 1.77 -25.31 -30.61
N ASP A 369 3.00 -25.44 -30.14
CA ASP A 369 3.70 -24.34 -29.49
C ASP A 369 4.55 -23.54 -30.47
N THR A 370 4.72 -22.26 -30.17
CA THR A 370 5.55 -21.32 -30.93
C THR A 370 6.70 -20.82 -30.07
N PHE A 371 7.93 -21.05 -30.53
CA PHE A 371 9.14 -20.60 -29.84
C PHE A 371 9.71 -19.35 -30.53
N GLY A 372 9.81 -18.25 -29.77
CA GLY A 372 10.43 -16.99 -30.19
C GLY A 372 11.81 -16.83 -29.55
N PHE A 373 12.81 -16.49 -30.36
CA PHE A 373 14.18 -16.22 -29.90
C PHE A 373 14.61 -14.81 -30.33
N TYR A 374 15.18 -14.04 -29.42
CA TYR A 374 15.79 -12.76 -29.78
C TYR A 374 17.14 -13.02 -30.46
N ALA A 375 17.27 -12.57 -31.71
CA ALA A 375 18.54 -12.64 -32.41
C ALA A 375 19.45 -11.51 -31.92
N LEU A 376 20.54 -11.83 -31.23
CA LEU A 376 21.63 -10.88 -31.02
C LEU A 376 22.18 -10.50 -32.41
N GLY A 377 22.03 -9.23 -32.79
CA GLY A 377 22.60 -8.69 -34.02
C GLY A 377 24.11 -8.89 -33.99
N VAL A 378 24.61 -9.74 -34.90
CA VAL A 378 26.02 -10.13 -35.03
C VAL A 378 26.89 -8.99 -35.55
#